data_AF-A0A2H3C5A5-F1
#
_entry.id   AF-A0A2H3C5A5-F1
#
_cell.length_a   1.000
_cell.length_b   1.000
_cell.length_c   1.000
_cell.angle_alpha   90.00
_cell.angle_beta   90.00
_cell.angle_gamma   90.00
#
_symmetry.space_group_name_H-M   'P 1'
#
loop_
_entity.id
_entity.type
_entity.pdbx_description
1 polymer ?
#
loop_
_entity_poly.entity_id
_entity_poly.type
_entity_poly.pdbx_seq_one_letter_code
_entity_poly.pdbx_strand_id
1 'polypeptide(L)'
;MEGPEGMESEAVQAISGDLSLTVLHWLFSMTPNPTVQSIAVQAVAGLDPSLKSNAERLFATADFHVVWKSLLYKQCLQFSDHGGIYMPLPGLETKLERLLRCAIVVAYDYWIDIVPPQTDNIALVASIYAQQGPRSDFFAKEVVRCEAVNLIHNSVNESQHFHPSVWAKIIRNADDSGAFSPIAIDCNDPYAIQLCYAVLGAFLEPSRKDASRLPAANGIAVTFHAAIRQYLFTDMTNCLLKMFTVFVRPTNVSSLSPSLRVLLVFAEFLIPRLPLLGLSSDAAELRALRKILDGIDNHDFASSEAEDTAVFGVIDALITDTLKFLPSSGDDFLYWLALRIYSRLVSTRWHTISPRSLHAVVDFMFSYYNSKQFAHEFRLACDIIARGLREGSMAMYDVFHAARCLQRFGECGFCLPLVDIIESYLSNIAGRGSGPHLDAVAMQQHIDHLHKPHNLFAACSSLAVNGPTWLWVECRKMCIKDSILSLVRIRPHSSAWHDCRQSRTSVDGRGHGFFPPASLCF
;
A
#
# COMPACT_ATOMS: atom_id res chain seq x y z
N MET A 1 -20.65 -29.17 -7.62
CA MET A 1 -22.03 -29.29 -8.13
C MET A 1 -22.91 -28.66 -7.08
N GLU A 2 -23.28 -27.40 -7.29
CA GLU A 2 -24.26 -26.70 -6.44
C GLU A 2 -25.65 -27.28 -6.73
N GLY A 3 -26.42 -27.56 -5.69
CA GLY A 3 -27.75 -28.14 -5.80
C GLY A 3 -28.77 -27.16 -6.40
N PRO A 4 -29.94 -27.63 -6.85
CA PRO A 4 -31.00 -26.80 -7.44
C PRO A 4 -31.48 -25.66 -6.52
N GLU A 5 -31.40 -25.83 -5.20
CA GLU A 5 -31.73 -24.80 -4.20
C GLU A 5 -30.79 -23.57 -4.26
N GLY A 6 -29.52 -23.77 -4.64
CA GLY A 6 -28.55 -22.67 -4.80
C GLY A 6 -28.88 -21.79 -6.00
N MET A 7 -29.25 -22.40 -7.13
CA MET A 7 -29.62 -21.68 -8.35
C MET A 7 -30.94 -20.91 -8.21
N GLU A 8 -31.92 -21.46 -7.49
CA GLU A 8 -33.19 -20.77 -7.22
C GLU A 8 -32.98 -19.56 -6.29
N SER A 9 -32.19 -19.72 -5.24
CA SER A 9 -31.86 -18.61 -4.32
C SER A 9 -31.12 -17.48 -5.06
N GLU A 10 -30.18 -17.80 -5.94
CA GLU A 10 -29.47 -16.81 -6.75
C GLU A 10 -30.41 -16.10 -7.74
N ALA A 11 -31.31 -16.83 -8.41
CA ALA A 11 -32.28 -16.25 -9.32
C ALA A 11 -33.29 -15.33 -8.60
N VAL A 12 -33.75 -15.72 -7.40
CA VAL A 12 -34.65 -14.90 -6.57
C VAL A 12 -33.93 -13.65 -6.07
N GLN A 13 -32.69 -13.77 -5.59
CA GLN A 13 -31.89 -12.61 -5.19
C GLN A 13 -31.67 -11.63 -6.35
N ALA A 14 -31.37 -12.15 -7.55
CA ALA A 14 -31.16 -11.34 -8.75
C ALA A 14 -32.39 -10.50 -9.15
N ILE A 15 -33.61 -10.95 -8.84
CA ILE A 15 -34.87 -10.27 -9.21
C ILE A 15 -35.45 -9.46 -8.03
N SER A 16 -35.04 -9.75 -6.79
CA SER A 16 -35.62 -9.19 -5.56
C SER A 16 -35.57 -7.64 -5.49
N GLY A 17 -34.50 -7.04 -6.01
CA GLY A 17 -34.34 -5.58 -6.07
C GLY A 17 -35.36 -4.92 -6.98
N ASP A 18 -35.52 -5.43 -8.20
CA ASP A 18 -36.49 -4.93 -9.18
C ASP A 18 -37.94 -5.16 -8.74
N LEU A 19 -38.20 -6.28 -8.04
CA LEU A 19 -39.51 -6.53 -7.43
C LEU A 19 -39.82 -5.49 -6.34
N SER A 20 -38.86 -5.22 -5.46
CA SER A 20 -39.00 -4.20 -4.40
C SER A 20 -39.28 -2.82 -4.99
N LEU A 21 -38.55 -2.45 -6.04
CA LEU A 21 -38.74 -1.20 -6.76
C LEU A 21 -40.15 -1.09 -7.38
N THR A 22 -40.60 -2.15 -8.06
CA THR A 22 -41.92 -2.20 -8.71
C THR A 22 -43.05 -2.12 -7.69
N VAL A 23 -42.91 -2.82 -6.55
CA VAL A 23 -43.89 -2.78 -5.46
C VAL A 23 -43.98 -1.38 -4.86
N LEU A 24 -42.85 -0.70 -4.62
CA LEU A 24 -42.86 0.68 -4.13
C LEU A 24 -43.53 1.64 -5.12
N HIS A 25 -43.26 1.49 -6.42
CA HIS A 25 -43.88 2.32 -7.45
C HIS A 25 -45.39 2.08 -7.53
N TRP A 26 -45.82 0.82 -7.46
CA TRP A 26 -47.23 0.45 -7.43
C TRP A 26 -47.93 1.01 -6.18
N LEU A 27 -47.33 0.84 -4.99
CA LEU A 27 -47.85 1.38 -3.73
C LEU A 27 -48.03 2.89 -3.81
N PHE A 28 -47.05 3.60 -4.36
CA PHE A 28 -47.13 5.05 -4.55
C PHE A 28 -48.26 5.44 -5.51
N SER A 29 -48.36 4.77 -6.66
CA SER A 29 -49.24 5.18 -7.77
C SER A 29 -50.70 4.79 -7.58
N MET A 30 -50.98 3.66 -6.94
CA MET A 30 -52.33 3.10 -6.84
C MET A 30 -53.06 3.50 -5.56
N THR A 31 -52.36 4.07 -4.58
CA THR A 31 -52.97 4.49 -3.32
C THR A 31 -53.34 5.97 -3.35
N PRO A 32 -54.57 6.34 -2.97
CA PRO A 32 -54.91 7.73 -2.69
C PRO A 32 -54.53 8.15 -1.26
N ASN A 33 -54.00 7.24 -0.44
CA ASN A 33 -53.69 7.51 0.96
C ASN A 33 -52.33 8.23 1.10
N PRO A 34 -52.30 9.50 1.55
CA PRO A 34 -51.06 10.29 1.62
C PRO A 34 -50.05 9.71 2.62
N THR A 35 -50.50 8.98 3.64
CA THR A 35 -49.61 8.28 4.58
C THR A 35 -48.88 7.14 3.88
N VAL A 36 -49.58 6.35 3.06
CA VAL A 36 -48.97 5.25 2.29
C VAL A 36 -48.02 5.81 1.24
N GLN A 37 -48.38 6.90 0.56
CA GLN A 37 -47.47 7.59 -0.37
C GLN A 37 -46.22 8.11 0.36
N SER A 38 -46.37 8.72 1.54
CA SER A 38 -45.25 9.18 2.38
C SER A 38 -44.32 8.03 2.80
N ILE A 39 -44.87 6.86 3.10
CA ILE A 39 -44.08 5.66 3.43
C ILE A 39 -43.33 5.17 2.18
N ALA A 40 -44.03 5.06 1.04
CA ALA A 40 -43.43 4.62 -0.23
C ALA A 40 -42.27 5.53 -0.66
N VAL A 41 -42.46 6.86 -0.62
CA VAL A 41 -41.41 7.85 -0.94
C VAL A 41 -40.20 7.70 0.00
N GLN A 42 -40.40 7.50 1.30
CA GLN A 42 -39.29 7.29 2.23
C GLN A 42 -38.59 5.94 2.03
N ALA A 43 -39.33 4.89 1.64
CA ALA A 43 -38.76 3.56 1.43
C ALA A 43 -37.84 3.51 0.20
N VAL A 44 -38.08 4.36 -0.82
CA VAL A 44 -37.16 4.54 -1.96
C VAL A 44 -35.74 4.92 -1.51
N ALA A 45 -35.59 5.59 -0.37
CA ALA A 45 -34.29 5.96 0.18
C ALA A 45 -33.40 4.76 0.58
N GLY A 46 -34.00 3.58 0.80
CA GLY A 46 -33.30 2.36 1.16
C GLY A 46 -33.01 1.44 -0.02
N LEU A 47 -33.24 1.89 -1.26
CA LEU A 47 -32.96 1.08 -2.44
C LEU A 47 -31.46 0.97 -2.71
N ASP A 48 -31.05 -0.20 -3.16
CA ASP A 48 -29.67 -0.47 -3.53
C ASP A 48 -29.20 0.49 -4.65
N PRO A 49 -27.97 1.04 -4.57
CA PRO A 49 -27.42 1.92 -5.60
C PRO A 49 -27.43 1.33 -7.01
N SER A 50 -27.35 0.01 -7.17
CA SER A 50 -27.44 -0.66 -8.47
C SER A 50 -28.80 -0.43 -9.17
N LEU A 51 -29.87 -0.18 -8.40
CA LEU A 51 -31.21 0.07 -8.93
C LEU A 51 -31.43 1.53 -9.34
N LYS A 52 -30.43 2.40 -9.21
CA LYS A 52 -30.57 3.85 -9.41
C LYS A 52 -31.19 4.20 -10.77
N SER A 53 -30.69 3.63 -11.87
CA SER A 53 -31.23 3.91 -13.21
C SER A 53 -32.69 3.46 -13.37
N ASN A 54 -33.07 2.34 -12.74
CA ASN A 54 -34.44 1.86 -12.75
C ASN A 54 -35.34 2.74 -11.88
N ALA A 55 -34.85 3.18 -10.72
CA ALA A 55 -35.54 4.07 -9.80
C ALA A 55 -35.77 5.45 -10.41
N GLU A 56 -34.76 6.04 -11.04
CA GLU A 56 -34.86 7.26 -11.85
C GLU A 56 -35.98 7.12 -12.90
N ARG A 57 -35.95 6.04 -13.69
CA ARG A 57 -36.95 5.81 -14.75
C ARG A 57 -38.39 5.71 -14.22
N LEU A 58 -38.61 5.04 -13.08
CA LEU A 58 -39.95 4.81 -12.55
C LEU A 58 -40.48 5.98 -11.70
N PHE A 59 -39.61 6.66 -10.95
CA PHE A 59 -40.01 7.68 -9.99
C PHE A 59 -39.74 9.11 -10.43
N ALA A 60 -39.08 9.37 -11.57
CA ALA A 60 -38.93 10.71 -12.15
C ALA A 60 -40.22 11.25 -12.79
N THR A 61 -41.35 11.12 -12.08
CA THR A 61 -42.66 11.63 -12.51
C THR A 61 -42.99 12.92 -11.77
N ALA A 62 -43.77 13.80 -12.40
CA ALA A 62 -44.19 15.06 -11.79
C ALA A 62 -44.97 14.83 -10.48
N ASP A 63 -45.82 13.80 -10.43
CA ASP A 63 -46.63 13.48 -9.26
C ASP A 63 -45.76 13.05 -8.06
N PHE A 64 -44.75 12.19 -8.31
CA PHE A 64 -43.79 11.80 -7.28
C PHE A 64 -43.03 13.00 -6.73
N HIS A 65 -42.55 13.86 -7.63
CA HIS A 65 -41.84 15.07 -7.26
C HIS A 65 -42.72 16.03 -6.43
N VAL A 66 -43.99 16.22 -6.78
CA VAL A 66 -44.93 17.06 -6.02
C VAL A 66 -45.14 16.51 -4.61
N VAL A 67 -45.35 15.20 -4.47
CA VAL A 67 -45.52 14.56 -3.15
C VAL A 67 -44.25 14.69 -2.33
N TRP A 68 -43.09 14.31 -2.88
CA TRP A 68 -41.79 14.42 -2.21
C TRP A 68 -41.52 15.86 -1.74
N LYS A 69 -41.72 16.85 -2.62
CA LYS A 69 -41.52 18.27 -2.32
C LYS A 69 -42.45 18.76 -1.21
N SER A 70 -43.71 18.33 -1.23
CA SER A 70 -44.68 18.62 -0.18
C SER A 70 -44.24 18.05 1.18
N LEU A 71 -43.80 16.79 1.21
CA LEU A 71 -43.29 16.15 2.42
C LEU A 71 -42.06 16.89 2.97
N LEU A 72 -41.14 17.28 2.08
CA LEU A 72 -39.91 17.95 2.47
C LEU A 72 -40.16 19.35 3.04
N TYR A 73 -40.79 20.23 2.26
CA TYR A 73 -40.94 21.64 2.64
C TYR A 73 -42.03 21.90 3.66
N LYS A 74 -43.15 21.16 3.61
CA LYS A 74 -44.29 21.44 4.49
C LYS A 74 -44.25 20.64 5.79
N GLN A 75 -43.55 19.51 5.80
CA GLN A 75 -43.55 18.62 6.97
C GLN A 75 -42.21 18.55 7.67
N CYS A 76 -41.08 18.64 6.97
CA CYS A 76 -39.76 18.40 7.58
C CYS A 76 -38.90 19.65 7.76
N LEU A 77 -39.23 20.75 7.08
CA LEU A 77 -38.45 21.98 7.09
C LEU A 77 -39.28 23.17 7.56
N GLN A 78 -38.62 24.11 8.23
CA GLN A 78 -39.13 25.44 8.53
C GLN A 78 -38.28 26.47 7.77
N PHE A 79 -38.93 27.40 7.08
CA PHE A 79 -38.23 28.50 6.43
C PHE A 79 -37.80 29.53 7.49
N SER A 80 -36.51 29.87 7.51
CA SER A 80 -36.00 30.97 8.34
C SER A 80 -36.07 32.27 7.56
N ASP A 81 -36.82 33.24 8.10
CA ASP A 81 -36.90 34.60 7.54
C ASP A 81 -35.53 35.32 7.53
N HIS A 82 -34.57 34.83 8.33
CA HIS A 82 -33.23 35.38 8.45
C HIS A 82 -32.28 34.55 7.58
N GLY A 83 -32.08 34.98 6.33
CA GLY A 83 -31.07 34.43 5.42
C GLY A 83 -31.59 33.56 4.27
N GLY A 84 -32.90 33.29 4.19
CA GLY A 84 -33.48 32.51 3.09
C GLY A 84 -33.12 31.02 3.13
N ILE A 85 -32.83 30.49 4.32
CA ILE A 85 -32.33 29.13 4.54
C ILE A 85 -33.40 28.29 5.26
N TYR A 86 -33.47 27.00 4.96
CA TYR A 86 -34.35 26.06 5.64
C TYR A 86 -33.69 25.45 6.88
N MET A 87 -34.46 25.28 7.94
CA MET A 87 -34.04 24.59 9.16
C MET A 87 -34.83 23.28 9.32
N PRO A 88 -34.18 22.17 9.72
CA PRO A 88 -34.86 20.94 10.09
C PRO A 88 -35.85 21.17 11.24
N LEU A 89 -37.05 20.62 11.13
CA LEU A 89 -38.02 20.60 12.23
C LEU A 89 -37.59 19.56 13.29
N PRO A 90 -37.57 19.91 14.60
CA PRO A 90 -37.19 18.97 15.66
C PRO A 90 -38.07 17.72 15.70
N GLY A 91 -37.46 16.56 15.87
CA GLY A 91 -38.13 15.26 15.95
C GLY A 91 -38.48 14.62 14.59
N LEU A 92 -38.16 15.29 13.48
CA LEU A 92 -38.40 14.81 12.11
C LEU A 92 -37.10 14.53 11.34
N GLU A 93 -35.98 14.44 12.04
CA GLU A 93 -34.63 14.31 11.47
C GLU A 93 -34.49 13.03 10.64
N THR A 94 -34.96 11.89 11.14
CA THR A 94 -34.91 10.61 10.41
C THR A 94 -35.78 10.64 9.16
N LYS A 95 -36.93 11.33 9.21
CA LYS A 95 -37.81 11.48 8.04
C LYS A 95 -37.14 12.38 7.00
N LEU A 96 -36.55 13.49 7.44
CA LEU A 96 -35.80 14.41 6.58
C LEU A 96 -34.62 13.69 5.91
N GLU A 97 -33.83 12.93 6.67
CA GLU A 97 -32.70 12.13 6.14
C GLU A 97 -33.16 11.21 5.00
N ARG A 98 -34.24 10.44 5.22
CA ARG A 98 -34.78 9.54 4.19
C ARG A 98 -35.28 10.29 2.97
N LEU A 99 -35.94 11.44 3.15
CA LEU A 99 -36.41 12.25 2.02
C LEU A 99 -35.24 12.82 1.21
N LEU A 100 -34.19 13.30 1.86
CA LEU A 100 -32.97 13.79 1.20
C LEU A 100 -32.28 12.65 0.43
N ARG A 101 -32.13 11.48 1.06
CA ARG A 101 -31.55 10.31 0.39
C ARG A 101 -32.41 9.79 -0.76
N CYS A 102 -33.73 9.81 -0.64
CA CYS A 102 -34.66 9.49 -1.73
C CYS A 102 -34.38 10.35 -2.98
N ALA A 103 -34.16 11.65 -2.80
CA ALA A 103 -33.79 12.53 -3.91
C ALA A 103 -32.45 12.17 -4.55
N ILE A 104 -31.47 11.65 -3.78
CA ILE A 104 -30.21 11.14 -4.34
C ILE A 104 -30.47 9.91 -5.22
N VAL A 105 -31.29 8.97 -4.74
CA VAL A 105 -31.60 7.71 -5.43
C VAL A 105 -32.36 7.95 -6.74
N VAL A 106 -33.34 8.85 -6.73
CA VAL A 106 -34.13 9.19 -7.93
C VAL A 106 -33.44 10.27 -8.78
N ALA A 107 -32.23 10.69 -8.39
CA ALA A 107 -31.41 11.72 -9.04
C ALA A 107 -32.16 13.01 -9.38
N TYR A 108 -32.95 13.49 -8.44
CA TYR A 108 -33.50 14.83 -8.53
C TYR A 108 -32.36 15.84 -8.35
N ASP A 109 -32.06 16.57 -9.43
CA ASP A 109 -31.08 17.66 -9.41
C ASP A 109 -31.73 18.92 -8.82
N TYR A 110 -32.06 18.83 -7.53
CA TYR A 110 -32.84 19.82 -6.81
C TYR A 110 -32.12 20.24 -5.53
N TRP A 111 -31.74 21.52 -5.51
CA TRP A 111 -30.91 22.13 -4.48
C TRP A 111 -31.77 22.72 -3.37
N ILE A 112 -31.36 22.50 -2.12
CA ILE A 112 -32.01 23.09 -0.96
C ILE A 112 -30.93 23.49 0.04
N ASP A 113 -30.90 24.78 0.37
CA ASP A 113 -30.04 25.30 1.43
C ASP A 113 -30.69 24.95 2.77
N ILE A 114 -30.20 23.88 3.39
CA ILE A 114 -30.63 23.40 4.70
C ILE A 114 -29.49 23.64 5.69
N VAL A 115 -29.74 24.34 6.79
CA VAL A 115 -28.75 24.45 7.87
C VAL A 115 -28.62 23.07 8.54
N PRO A 116 -27.42 22.47 8.62
CA PRO A 116 -27.21 21.26 9.39
C PRO A 116 -27.65 21.49 10.85
N PRO A 117 -28.44 20.58 11.44
CA PRO A 117 -28.85 20.74 12.83
C PRO A 117 -27.63 20.60 13.74
N GLN A 118 -27.60 21.32 14.87
CA GLN A 118 -26.56 21.17 15.91
C GLN A 118 -26.71 19.85 16.71
N THR A 119 -27.28 18.81 16.11
CA THR A 119 -27.56 17.53 16.76
C THR A 119 -26.49 16.50 16.42
N ASP A 120 -26.37 15.45 17.24
CA ASP A 120 -25.45 14.34 17.00
C ASP A 120 -25.89 13.42 15.83
N ASN A 121 -26.88 13.81 15.03
CA ASN A 121 -27.40 13.01 13.92
C ASN A 121 -26.52 13.17 12.66
N ILE A 122 -25.35 12.52 12.70
CA ILE A 122 -24.35 12.54 11.63
C ILE A 122 -24.93 12.06 10.29
N ALA A 123 -25.87 11.11 10.29
CA ALA A 123 -26.49 10.61 9.07
C ALA A 123 -27.32 11.68 8.34
N LEU A 124 -28.08 12.49 9.09
CA LEU A 124 -28.81 13.62 8.51
C LEU A 124 -27.84 14.68 7.96
N VAL A 125 -26.79 15.01 8.73
CA VAL A 125 -25.76 15.97 8.31
C VAL A 125 -25.10 15.52 6.99
N ALA A 126 -24.72 14.25 6.88
CA ALA A 126 -24.16 13.67 5.66
C ALA A 126 -25.14 13.75 4.47
N SER A 127 -26.42 13.45 4.68
CA SER A 127 -27.46 13.54 3.64
C SER A 127 -27.74 15.00 3.21
N ILE A 128 -27.63 15.97 4.12
CA ILE A 128 -27.71 17.40 3.79
C ILE A 128 -26.53 17.80 2.89
N TYR A 129 -25.29 17.48 3.28
CA TYR A 129 -24.11 17.81 2.47
C TYR A 129 -24.09 17.13 1.11
N ALA A 130 -24.59 15.90 1.02
CA ALA A 130 -24.80 15.23 -0.25
C ALA A 130 -25.77 16.00 -1.17
N GLN A 131 -26.78 16.68 -0.62
CA GLN A 131 -27.78 17.41 -1.40
C GLN A 131 -27.39 18.85 -1.74
N GLN A 132 -26.51 19.50 -0.96
CA GLN A 132 -26.22 20.92 -1.13
C GLN A 132 -25.47 21.26 -2.44
N GLY A 133 -24.66 20.34 -2.97
CA GLY A 133 -23.95 20.54 -4.25
C GLY A 133 -22.96 21.73 -4.27
N PRO A 134 -22.07 21.82 -5.25
CA PRO A 134 -21.13 22.93 -5.35
C PRO A 134 -21.69 24.04 -6.25
N ARG A 135 -22.27 25.09 -5.65
CA ARG A 135 -22.63 26.31 -6.38
C ARG A 135 -21.45 27.27 -6.54
N SER A 136 -21.62 28.25 -7.44
CA SER A 136 -20.61 29.21 -7.93
C SER A 136 -20.04 30.17 -6.89
N ASP A 137 -20.66 30.27 -5.71
CA ASP A 137 -20.13 31.12 -4.65
C ASP A 137 -18.93 30.41 -4.03
N PHE A 138 -17.76 31.04 -4.16
CA PHE A 138 -16.49 30.54 -3.62
C PHE A 138 -16.62 30.07 -2.18
N PHE A 139 -17.44 30.76 -1.37
CA PHE A 139 -17.73 30.41 0.01
C PHE A 139 -18.48 29.08 0.17
N ALA A 140 -19.49 28.81 -0.66
CA ALA A 140 -20.24 27.55 -0.61
C ALA A 140 -19.37 26.38 -1.06
N LYS A 141 -18.50 26.58 -2.07
CA LYS A 141 -17.51 25.56 -2.46
C LYS A 141 -16.55 25.23 -1.35
N GLU A 142 -16.05 26.25 -0.64
CA GLU A 142 -15.08 26.05 0.43
C GLU A 142 -15.71 25.38 1.65
N VAL A 143 -16.95 25.73 2.00
CA VAL A 143 -17.70 25.08 3.10
C VAL A 143 -18.01 23.62 2.76
N VAL A 144 -18.54 23.34 1.56
CA VAL A 144 -18.82 21.96 1.12
C VAL A 144 -17.53 21.14 1.03
N ARG A 145 -16.43 21.74 0.57
CA ARG A 145 -15.10 21.13 0.59
C ARG A 145 -14.70 20.79 2.03
N CYS A 146 -14.66 21.76 2.93
CA CYS A 146 -14.22 21.55 4.32
C CYS A 146 -15.05 20.47 5.05
N GLU A 147 -16.36 20.47 4.86
CA GLU A 147 -17.25 19.53 5.55
C GLU A 147 -17.19 18.11 4.95
N ALA A 148 -17.13 17.98 3.63
CA ALA A 148 -16.90 16.69 2.99
C ALA A 148 -15.53 16.10 3.35
N VAL A 149 -14.50 16.96 3.41
CA VAL A 149 -13.15 16.61 3.88
C VAL A 149 -13.20 16.12 5.33
N ASN A 150 -13.89 16.85 6.21
CA ASN A 150 -14.03 16.49 7.62
C ASN A 150 -14.76 15.15 7.79
N LEU A 151 -15.80 14.88 7.01
CA LEU A 151 -16.49 13.58 7.02
C LEU A 151 -15.57 12.45 6.57
N ILE A 152 -14.84 12.62 5.46
CA ILE A 152 -13.88 11.63 4.98
C ILE A 152 -12.79 11.39 6.04
N HIS A 153 -12.25 12.46 6.64
CA HIS A 153 -11.25 12.36 7.69
C HIS A 153 -11.77 11.60 8.91
N ASN A 154 -12.99 11.90 9.38
CA ASN A 154 -13.58 11.23 10.53
C ASN A 154 -13.98 9.78 10.26
N SER A 155 -14.11 9.40 8.98
CA SER A 155 -14.44 8.03 8.56
C SER A 155 -13.27 7.05 8.64
N VAL A 156 -12.04 7.53 8.88
CA VAL A 156 -10.82 6.73 9.07
C VAL A 156 -10.98 5.62 10.12
N ASN A 157 -11.76 5.88 11.17
CA ASN A 157 -11.99 4.92 12.27
C ASN A 157 -13.17 3.98 12.03
N GLU A 158 -13.78 3.99 10.83
CA GLU A 158 -14.92 3.16 10.44
C GLU A 158 -16.16 3.27 11.35
N SER A 159 -16.23 4.30 12.19
CA SER A 159 -17.36 4.51 13.11
C SER A 159 -18.62 4.99 12.38
N GLN A 160 -18.46 5.64 11.23
CA GLN A 160 -19.54 6.23 10.46
C GLN A 160 -20.05 5.26 9.39
N HIS A 161 -21.38 5.09 9.36
CA HIS A 161 -22.07 4.22 8.43
C HIS A 161 -23.12 5.05 7.69
N PHE A 162 -22.99 5.17 6.36
CA PHE A 162 -23.96 5.86 5.52
C PHE A 162 -24.42 4.98 4.38
N HIS A 163 -25.58 5.30 3.81
CA HIS A 163 -26.02 4.65 2.58
C HIS A 163 -25.01 4.87 1.45
N PRO A 164 -24.71 3.88 0.59
CA PRO A 164 -23.67 4.07 -0.43
C PRO A 164 -23.96 5.21 -1.40
N SER A 165 -25.23 5.47 -1.73
CA SER A 165 -25.61 6.63 -2.56
C SER A 165 -25.25 7.98 -1.92
N VAL A 166 -25.29 8.07 -0.58
CA VAL A 166 -24.85 9.28 0.15
C VAL A 166 -23.35 9.45 0.00
N TRP A 167 -22.57 8.40 0.23
CA TRP A 167 -21.12 8.42 -0.01
C TRP A 167 -20.77 8.81 -1.46
N ALA A 168 -21.46 8.23 -2.45
CA ALA A 168 -21.26 8.53 -3.86
C ALA A 168 -21.45 10.01 -4.16
N LYS A 169 -22.52 10.59 -3.63
CA LYS A 169 -22.85 12.00 -3.85
C LYS A 169 -21.92 12.94 -3.09
N ILE A 170 -21.46 12.58 -1.88
CA ILE A 170 -20.43 13.34 -1.15
C ILE A 170 -19.12 13.39 -1.95
N ILE A 171 -18.64 12.26 -2.45
CA ILE A 171 -17.40 12.21 -3.26
C ILE A 171 -17.54 13.03 -4.53
N ARG A 172 -18.69 12.93 -5.21
CA ARG A 172 -18.97 13.74 -6.41
C ARG A 172 -18.98 15.24 -6.10
N ASN A 173 -19.68 15.66 -5.05
CA ASN A 173 -19.71 17.06 -4.64
C ASN A 173 -18.30 17.57 -4.26
N ALA A 174 -17.48 16.72 -3.63
CA ALA A 174 -16.08 17.02 -3.35
C ALA A 174 -15.25 17.18 -4.64
N ASP A 175 -15.45 16.35 -5.66
CA ASP A 175 -14.77 16.51 -6.96
C ASP A 175 -15.22 17.77 -7.70
N ASP A 176 -16.52 18.00 -7.77
CA ASP A 176 -17.12 19.15 -8.44
C ASP A 176 -16.76 20.49 -7.75
N SER A 177 -16.51 20.47 -6.44
CA SER A 177 -15.98 21.63 -5.67
C SER A 177 -14.47 21.83 -5.82
N GLY A 178 -13.76 20.89 -6.45
CA GLY A 178 -12.32 20.96 -6.68
C GLY A 178 -11.47 20.43 -5.53
N ALA A 179 -12.02 19.65 -4.59
CA ALA A 179 -11.23 19.01 -3.54
C ALA A 179 -10.16 18.07 -4.12
N PHE A 180 -10.47 17.39 -5.23
CA PHE A 180 -9.53 16.52 -5.96
C PHE A 180 -8.80 17.25 -7.10
N SER A 181 -8.66 18.57 -7.02
CA SER A 181 -7.84 19.33 -7.98
C SER A 181 -6.36 18.92 -7.88
N PRO A 182 -5.60 18.98 -8.99
CA PRO A 182 -4.18 18.65 -8.99
C PRO A 182 -3.40 19.38 -7.90
N ILE A 183 -2.67 18.64 -7.07
CA ILE A 183 -1.78 19.21 -6.06
C ILE A 183 -0.40 19.54 -6.62
N ALA A 184 0.21 20.61 -6.12
CA ALA A 184 1.58 20.98 -6.47
C ALA A 184 2.61 20.06 -5.78
N ILE A 185 3.82 19.97 -6.33
CA ILE A 185 4.90 19.10 -5.82
C ILE A 185 5.27 19.49 -4.38
N ASP A 186 5.34 20.79 -4.12
CA ASP A 186 5.70 21.44 -2.86
C ASP A 186 4.50 21.70 -1.93
N CYS A 187 3.33 21.14 -2.25
CA CYS A 187 2.11 21.38 -1.50
C CYS A 187 2.18 20.78 -0.08
N ASN A 188 2.20 21.61 0.96
CA ASN A 188 2.09 21.17 2.35
C ASN A 188 0.63 21.07 2.83
N ASP A 189 -0.32 20.82 1.92
CA ASP A 189 -1.73 20.71 2.27
C ASP A 189 -1.96 19.46 3.13
N PRO A 190 -2.36 19.62 4.41
CA PRO A 190 -2.65 18.50 5.30
C PRO A 190 -3.77 17.62 4.75
N TYR A 191 -4.67 18.16 3.92
CA TYR A 191 -5.76 17.40 3.32
C TYR A 191 -5.26 16.23 2.47
N ALA A 192 -4.25 16.44 1.62
CA ALA A 192 -3.75 15.39 0.73
C ALA A 192 -3.20 14.19 1.53
N ILE A 193 -2.44 14.46 2.60
CA ILE A 193 -1.88 13.43 3.49
C ILE A 193 -3.00 12.70 4.26
N GLN A 194 -3.96 13.46 4.79
CA GLN A 194 -5.12 12.90 5.49
C GLN A 194 -5.96 12.02 4.58
N LEU A 195 -6.21 12.46 3.35
CA LEU A 195 -6.95 11.71 2.34
C LEU A 195 -6.21 10.43 1.97
N CYS A 196 -4.89 10.48 1.75
CA CYS A 196 -4.09 9.26 1.56
C CYS A 196 -4.36 8.27 2.69
N TYR A 197 -4.26 8.71 3.95
CA TYR A 197 -4.50 7.84 5.09
C TYR A 197 -5.94 7.29 5.15
N ALA A 198 -6.94 8.13 4.87
CA ALA A 198 -8.35 7.80 4.96
C ALA A 198 -8.84 6.83 3.89
N VAL A 199 -8.24 6.81 2.70
CA VAL A 199 -8.66 5.88 1.64
C VAL A 199 -7.86 4.59 1.66
N LEU A 200 -6.68 4.55 2.30
CA LEU A 200 -5.80 3.39 2.25
C LEU A 200 -6.48 2.10 2.65
N GLY A 201 -7.31 2.10 3.71
CA GLY A 201 -8.04 0.89 4.10
C GLY A 201 -8.81 0.26 2.93
N ALA A 202 -9.45 1.09 2.09
CA ALA A 202 -10.19 0.61 0.93
C ALA A 202 -9.31 -0.05 -0.15
N PHE A 203 -8.06 0.41 -0.31
CA PHE A 203 -7.15 -0.01 -1.39
C PHE A 203 -6.15 -1.11 -1.00
N LEU A 204 -5.90 -1.32 0.30
CA LEU A 204 -4.93 -2.29 0.83
C LEU A 204 -5.43 -3.73 0.84
N GLU A 205 -6.74 -3.92 0.96
CA GLU A 205 -7.35 -5.24 0.84
C GLU A 205 -7.78 -5.42 -0.61
N PRO A 206 -6.99 -6.09 -1.48
CA PRO A 206 -7.55 -6.57 -2.73
C PRO A 206 -8.74 -7.43 -2.35
N SER A 207 -9.88 -7.18 -3.00
CA SER A 207 -11.10 -7.98 -2.89
C SER A 207 -10.73 -9.46 -2.76
N ARG A 208 -10.63 -9.96 -1.51
CA ARG A 208 -10.61 -11.40 -1.27
C ARG A 208 -11.83 -11.89 -2.01
N LYS A 209 -11.74 -13.07 -2.63
CA LYS A 209 -12.86 -13.75 -3.29
C LYS A 209 -14.08 -13.98 -2.35
N ASP A 210 -14.04 -13.46 -1.13
CA ASP A 210 -15.14 -13.31 -0.19
C ASP A 210 -16.00 -12.05 -0.42
N ALA A 211 -15.59 -11.10 -1.26
CA ALA A 211 -16.45 -9.99 -1.68
C ALA A 211 -17.68 -10.49 -2.45
N SER A 212 -17.58 -11.63 -3.14
CA SER A 212 -18.72 -12.33 -3.74
C SER A 212 -19.53 -13.16 -2.73
N ARG A 213 -19.14 -13.18 -1.44
CA ARG A 213 -19.84 -13.89 -0.35
C ARG A 213 -20.42 -12.98 0.72
N LEU A 214 -20.12 -11.68 0.68
CA LEU A 214 -20.92 -10.71 1.41
C LEU A 214 -22.23 -10.58 0.62
N PRO A 215 -23.38 -11.00 1.18
CA PRO A 215 -24.65 -10.82 0.50
C PRO A 215 -24.76 -9.33 0.16
N ALA A 216 -25.13 -9.02 -1.08
CA ALA A 216 -25.48 -7.66 -1.51
C ALA A 216 -26.39 -7.09 -0.42
N ALA A 217 -25.82 -6.21 0.40
CA ALA A 217 -26.41 -5.84 1.66
C ALA A 217 -27.48 -4.80 1.36
N ASN A 218 -28.67 -5.25 0.96
CA ASN A 218 -29.94 -4.52 0.78
C ASN A 218 -29.92 -3.07 1.32
N GLY A 219 -29.38 -2.11 0.57
CA GLY A 219 -29.36 -0.68 0.97
C GLY A 219 -28.91 -0.40 2.41
N ILE A 220 -28.06 -1.25 3.00
CA ILE A 220 -27.61 -1.12 4.39
C ILE A 220 -26.56 0.00 4.46
N ALA A 221 -26.57 0.75 5.57
CA ALA A 221 -25.53 1.75 5.83
C ALA A 221 -24.16 1.06 5.94
N VAL A 222 -23.18 1.53 5.17
CA VAL A 222 -21.84 0.97 5.06
C VAL A 222 -20.78 1.97 5.50
N THR A 223 -19.64 1.45 5.96
CA THR A 223 -18.45 2.25 6.25
C THR A 223 -17.90 2.87 4.96
N PHE A 224 -17.07 3.91 5.10
CA PHE A 224 -16.44 4.57 3.96
C PHE A 224 -15.59 3.62 3.12
N HIS A 225 -14.77 2.76 3.75
CA HIS A 225 -13.96 1.77 3.03
C HIS A 225 -14.82 0.74 2.29
N ALA A 226 -15.89 0.25 2.91
CA ALA A 226 -16.82 -0.68 2.27
C ALA A 226 -17.54 -0.02 1.08
N ALA A 227 -17.94 1.25 1.22
CA ALA A 227 -18.53 2.02 0.13
C ALA A 227 -17.59 2.15 -1.07
N ILE A 228 -16.31 2.49 -0.83
CA ILE A 228 -15.29 2.54 -1.89
C ILE A 228 -15.15 1.17 -2.55
N ARG A 229 -14.89 0.11 -1.78
CA ARG A 229 -14.61 -1.21 -2.36
C ARG A 229 -15.78 -1.78 -3.18
N GLN A 230 -17.01 -1.58 -2.71
CA GLN A 230 -18.18 -2.21 -3.32
C GLN A 230 -18.84 -1.37 -4.41
N TYR A 231 -18.84 -0.04 -4.28
CA TYR A 231 -19.64 0.83 -5.15
C TYR A 231 -18.85 1.95 -5.82
N LEU A 232 -17.77 2.46 -5.21
CA LEU A 232 -17.14 3.73 -5.60
C LEU A 232 -15.67 3.58 -5.98
N PHE A 233 -15.20 2.36 -6.20
CA PHE A 233 -13.78 2.06 -6.40
C PHE A 233 -13.22 2.80 -7.62
N THR A 234 -13.93 2.73 -8.75
CA THR A 234 -13.55 3.41 -9.99
C THR A 234 -13.56 4.93 -9.83
N ASP A 235 -14.64 5.48 -9.27
CA ASP A 235 -14.81 6.93 -9.09
C ASP A 235 -13.74 7.51 -8.17
N MET A 236 -13.51 6.88 -7.02
CA MET A 236 -12.48 7.28 -6.07
C MET A 236 -11.09 7.14 -6.70
N THR A 237 -10.80 6.07 -7.43
CA THR A 237 -9.52 5.92 -8.13
C THR A 237 -9.29 7.06 -9.12
N ASN A 238 -10.29 7.41 -9.92
CA ASN A 238 -10.18 8.52 -10.88
C ASN A 238 -9.95 9.86 -10.18
N CYS A 239 -10.67 10.12 -9.08
CA CYS A 239 -10.50 11.32 -8.27
C CYS A 239 -9.08 11.43 -7.69
N LEU A 240 -8.56 10.33 -7.12
CA LEU A 240 -7.21 10.29 -6.55
C LEU A 240 -6.14 10.46 -7.64
N LEU A 241 -6.25 9.75 -8.76
CA LEU A 241 -5.27 9.88 -9.85
C LEU A 241 -5.28 11.28 -10.49
N LYS A 242 -6.45 11.94 -10.55
CA LYS A 242 -6.57 13.35 -10.95
C LYS A 242 -5.86 14.28 -9.95
N MET A 243 -6.14 14.12 -8.66
CA MET A 243 -5.55 14.95 -7.60
C MET A 243 -4.02 14.82 -7.58
N PHE A 244 -3.49 13.61 -7.72
CA PHE A 244 -2.06 13.34 -7.67
C PHE A 244 -1.41 13.21 -9.06
N THR A 245 -2.01 13.80 -10.09
CA THR A 245 -1.56 13.65 -11.48
C THR A 245 -0.09 14.02 -11.73
N VAL A 246 0.48 14.93 -10.93
CA VAL A 246 1.89 15.35 -11.04
C VAL A 246 2.87 14.23 -10.64
N PHE A 247 2.41 13.29 -9.81
CA PHE A 247 3.18 12.11 -9.35
C PHE A 247 2.86 10.85 -10.19
N VAL A 248 2.06 10.98 -11.24
CA VAL A 248 1.79 9.88 -12.16
C VAL A 248 2.94 9.80 -13.16
N ARG A 249 3.85 8.85 -12.96
CA ARG A 249 4.93 8.58 -13.93
C ARG A 249 4.40 7.90 -15.19
N PRO A 250 5.12 7.99 -16.32
CA PRO A 250 4.83 7.18 -17.52
C PRO A 250 4.82 5.68 -17.23
N THR A 251 5.54 5.22 -16.20
CA THR A 251 5.55 3.83 -15.72
C THR A 251 4.24 3.42 -15.03
N ASN A 252 3.38 4.37 -14.64
CA ASN A 252 2.05 4.13 -14.07
C ASN A 252 1.01 3.92 -15.19
N VAL A 253 1.31 2.98 -16.08
CA VAL A 253 0.52 2.67 -17.28
C VAL A 253 -0.86 2.10 -16.90
N SER A 254 -1.84 2.21 -17.80
CA SER A 254 -3.17 1.59 -17.69
C SER A 254 -3.16 0.07 -17.52
N SER A 255 -2.01 -0.59 -17.71
CA SER A 255 -1.82 -2.03 -17.50
C SER A 255 -1.72 -2.43 -16.02
N LEU A 256 -1.44 -1.48 -15.13
CA LEU A 256 -1.38 -1.73 -13.68
C LEU A 256 -2.78 -1.81 -13.08
N SER A 257 -2.97 -2.65 -12.05
CA SER A 257 -4.23 -2.63 -11.29
C SER A 257 -4.51 -1.23 -10.71
N PRO A 258 -5.78 -0.77 -10.66
CA PRO A 258 -6.10 0.57 -10.16
C PRO A 258 -5.62 0.80 -8.71
N SER A 259 -5.69 -0.21 -7.84
CA SER A 259 -5.14 -0.14 -6.48
C SER A 259 -3.64 0.12 -6.48
N LEU A 260 -2.88 -0.65 -7.24
CA LEU A 260 -1.43 -0.49 -7.30
C LEU A 260 -1.04 0.90 -7.83
N ARG A 261 -1.77 1.43 -8.83
CA ARG A 261 -1.55 2.79 -9.35
C ARG A 261 -1.71 3.84 -8.25
N VAL A 262 -2.77 3.75 -7.46
CA VAL A 262 -3.01 4.68 -6.34
C VAL A 262 -1.92 4.56 -5.29
N LEU A 263 -1.54 3.33 -4.90
CA LEU A 263 -0.48 3.09 -3.91
C LEU A 263 0.87 3.66 -4.36
N LEU A 264 1.27 3.44 -5.62
CA LEU A 264 2.52 3.96 -6.17
C LEU A 264 2.53 5.49 -6.21
N VAL A 265 1.43 6.10 -6.65
CA VAL A 265 1.29 7.56 -6.69
C VAL A 265 1.34 8.16 -5.29
N PHE A 266 0.72 7.52 -4.30
CA PHE A 266 0.83 7.96 -2.90
C PHE A 266 2.26 7.82 -2.36
N ALA A 267 2.96 6.73 -2.68
CA ALA A 267 4.36 6.58 -2.30
C ALA A 267 5.22 7.69 -2.92
N GLU A 268 5.04 7.99 -4.21
CA GLU A 268 5.76 9.08 -4.89
C GLU A 268 5.45 10.46 -4.30
N PHE A 269 4.23 10.67 -3.79
CA PHE A 269 3.85 11.90 -3.10
C PHE A 269 4.52 12.03 -1.71
N LEU A 270 4.60 10.93 -0.95
CA LEU A 270 5.07 10.94 0.44
C LEU A 270 6.60 10.81 0.58
N ILE A 271 7.27 10.06 -0.29
CA ILE A 271 8.71 9.80 -0.21
C ILE A 271 9.53 11.10 -0.17
N PRO A 272 9.34 12.09 -1.07
CA PRO A 272 10.11 13.34 -1.05
C PRO A 272 9.89 14.19 0.20
N ARG A 273 8.81 13.94 0.95
CA ARG A 273 8.45 14.69 2.16
C ARG A 273 9.12 14.14 3.41
N LEU A 274 9.54 12.87 3.42
CA LEU A 274 10.15 12.25 4.60
C LEU A 274 11.35 13.01 5.17
N PRO A 275 12.29 13.55 4.36
CA PRO A 275 13.42 14.32 4.91
C PRO A 275 13.01 15.62 5.62
N LEU A 276 11.78 16.11 5.39
CA LEU A 276 11.26 17.37 5.93
C LEU A 276 10.57 17.20 7.29
N LEU A 277 10.24 15.97 7.70
CA LEU A 277 9.34 15.72 8.85
C LEU A 277 9.95 16.01 10.22
N GLY A 278 11.24 16.34 10.30
CA GLY A 278 11.97 16.29 11.56
C GLY A 278 11.90 14.89 12.18
N LEU A 279 12.56 14.68 13.31
CA LEU A 279 12.79 13.33 13.87
C LEU A 279 11.53 12.66 14.49
N SER A 280 10.30 13.05 14.12
CA SER A 280 9.07 12.55 14.75
C SER A 280 8.54 11.28 14.07
N SER A 281 8.60 10.15 14.76
CA SER A 281 8.07 8.85 14.30
C SER A 281 6.55 8.80 14.17
N ASP A 282 5.82 9.77 14.73
CA ASP A 282 4.35 9.78 14.74
C ASP A 282 3.73 10.61 13.60
N ALA A 283 4.58 11.15 12.71
CA ALA A 283 4.16 11.88 11.53
C ALA A 283 3.15 11.07 10.70
N ALA A 284 2.06 11.71 10.28
CA ALA A 284 0.97 11.05 9.55
C ALA A 284 1.47 10.45 8.22
N GLU A 285 2.46 11.11 7.60
CA GLU A 285 3.16 10.72 6.39
C GLU A 285 3.88 9.39 6.55
N LEU A 286 4.58 9.20 7.67
CA LEU A 286 5.31 7.97 7.97
C LEU A 286 4.33 6.80 8.17
N ARG A 287 3.25 7.03 8.92
CA ARG A 287 2.18 6.03 9.11
C ARG A 287 1.47 5.68 7.81
N ALA A 288 1.20 6.66 6.96
CA ALA A 288 0.61 6.45 5.64
C ALA A 288 1.57 5.66 4.74
N LEU A 289 2.86 6.01 4.70
CA LEU A 289 3.83 5.31 3.88
C LEU A 289 4.03 3.85 4.31
N ARG A 290 4.08 3.56 5.62
CA ARG A 290 4.12 2.17 6.12
C ARG A 290 2.96 1.34 5.56
N LYS A 291 1.74 1.88 5.66
CA LYS A 291 0.54 1.24 5.13
C LYS A 291 0.60 1.05 3.61
N ILE A 292 1.08 2.06 2.87
CA ILE A 292 1.24 1.99 1.42
C ILE A 292 2.22 0.87 1.04
N LEU A 293 3.38 0.81 1.69
CA LEU A 293 4.36 -0.26 1.43
C LEU A 293 3.80 -1.63 1.80
N ASP A 294 3.00 -1.74 2.86
CA ASP A 294 2.35 -3.01 3.23
C ASP A 294 1.37 -3.45 2.15
N GLY A 295 0.59 -2.51 1.61
CA GLY A 295 -0.25 -2.75 0.44
C GLY A 295 0.52 -3.23 -0.77
N ILE A 296 1.63 -2.55 -1.07
CA ILE A 296 2.53 -2.92 -2.17
C ILE A 296 3.08 -4.33 -1.94
N ASP A 297 3.59 -4.66 -0.75
CA ASP A 297 4.08 -6.02 -0.45
C ASP A 297 2.97 -7.07 -0.52
N ASN A 298 1.71 -6.73 -0.24
CA ASN A 298 0.60 -7.65 -0.40
C ASN A 298 0.16 -7.87 -1.87
N HIS A 299 0.67 -7.09 -2.83
CA HIS A 299 0.46 -7.33 -4.25
C HIS A 299 1.36 -8.48 -4.78
N ASP A 300 0.81 -9.26 -5.70
CA ASP A 300 1.52 -10.38 -6.33
C ASP A 300 2.36 -9.91 -7.52
N PHE A 301 3.62 -9.56 -7.23
CA PHE A 301 4.63 -9.13 -8.21
C PHE A 301 4.97 -10.18 -9.28
N ALA A 302 4.59 -11.45 -9.10
CA ALA A 302 5.02 -12.52 -10.00
C ALA A 302 4.33 -12.50 -11.38
N SER A 303 3.41 -11.57 -11.64
CA SER A 303 2.47 -11.68 -12.76
C SER A 303 2.68 -10.70 -13.93
N SER A 304 3.39 -9.58 -13.74
CA SER A 304 3.46 -8.52 -14.78
C SER A 304 4.78 -7.75 -14.83
N GLU A 305 5.35 -7.65 -16.04
CA GLU A 305 6.61 -6.93 -16.23
C GLU A 305 6.48 -5.41 -15.95
N ALA A 306 5.30 -4.85 -16.24
CA ALA A 306 5.05 -3.43 -16.00
C ALA A 306 4.95 -3.10 -14.50
N GLU A 307 4.33 -4.00 -13.72
CA GLU A 307 4.11 -3.82 -12.28
C GLU A 307 5.44 -3.75 -11.52
N ASP A 308 6.29 -4.74 -11.72
CA ASP A 308 7.62 -4.76 -11.13
C ASP A 308 8.44 -3.51 -11.48
N THR A 309 8.41 -3.06 -12.74
CA THR A 309 9.18 -1.88 -13.18
C THR A 309 8.72 -0.62 -12.43
N ALA A 310 7.41 -0.46 -12.28
CA ALA A 310 6.81 0.69 -11.61
C ALA A 310 7.11 0.66 -10.09
N VAL A 311 6.95 -0.50 -9.45
CA VAL A 311 7.29 -0.68 -8.02
C VAL A 311 8.78 -0.47 -7.79
N PHE A 312 9.63 -1.02 -8.65
CA PHE A 312 11.08 -0.84 -8.56
C PHE A 312 11.47 0.63 -8.61
N GLY A 313 10.91 1.41 -9.53
CA GLY A 313 11.21 2.85 -9.63
C GLY A 313 10.86 3.68 -8.39
N VAL A 314 9.89 3.23 -7.58
CA VAL A 314 9.50 3.87 -6.31
C VAL A 314 10.40 3.39 -5.17
N ILE A 315 10.60 2.08 -5.05
CA ILE A 315 11.40 1.47 -3.97
C ILE A 315 12.88 1.82 -4.10
N ASP A 316 13.41 1.90 -5.32
CA ASP A 316 14.80 2.30 -5.59
C ASP A 316 15.08 3.72 -5.07
N ALA A 317 14.16 4.65 -5.31
CA ALA A 317 14.23 6.03 -4.82
C ALA A 317 14.11 6.11 -3.29
N LEU A 318 13.20 5.32 -2.70
CA LEU A 318 13.06 5.23 -1.24
C LEU A 318 14.38 4.78 -0.59
N ILE A 319 14.95 3.68 -1.08
CA ILE A 319 16.19 3.08 -0.54
C ILE A 319 17.38 4.03 -0.72
N THR A 320 17.54 4.61 -1.91
CA THR A 320 18.73 5.39 -2.25
C THR A 320 18.74 6.77 -1.60
N ASP A 321 17.60 7.47 -1.65
CA ASP A 321 17.57 8.89 -1.35
C ASP A 321 16.93 9.20 -0.01
N THR A 322 16.11 8.31 0.53
CA THR A 322 15.19 8.71 1.61
C THR A 322 15.48 8.02 2.94
N LEU A 323 15.76 6.71 2.92
CA LEU A 323 15.99 5.95 4.15
C LEU A 323 17.15 6.53 4.98
N LYS A 324 18.20 7.06 4.34
CA LYS A 324 19.35 7.69 5.04
C LYS A 324 18.99 8.86 5.98
N PHE A 325 17.82 9.46 5.81
CA PHE A 325 17.36 10.59 6.62
C PHE A 325 16.47 10.19 7.80
N LEU A 326 16.06 8.92 7.88
CA LEU A 326 15.19 8.46 8.95
C LEU A 326 16.00 8.24 10.26
N PRO A 327 15.47 8.70 11.41
CA PRO A 327 16.12 8.46 12.69
C PRO A 327 16.28 6.96 12.96
N SER A 328 17.48 6.57 13.40
CA SER A 328 17.84 5.20 13.75
C SER A 328 17.08 4.60 14.94
N SER A 329 16.21 5.38 15.60
CA SER A 329 15.63 5.03 16.90
C SER A 329 14.13 4.75 16.89
N GLY A 330 13.43 4.79 15.74
CA GLY A 330 11.96 4.80 15.77
C GLY A 330 11.18 4.09 14.68
N ASP A 331 11.81 3.59 13.60
CA ASP A 331 11.03 3.02 12.50
C ASP A 331 11.66 1.85 11.74
N ASP A 332 12.05 0.82 12.49
CA ASP A 332 12.61 -0.43 11.95
C ASP A 332 11.66 -1.08 10.92
N PHE A 333 10.35 -0.94 11.16
CA PHE A 333 9.32 -1.52 10.30
C PHE A 333 9.35 -0.96 8.88
N LEU A 334 9.53 0.36 8.70
CA LEU A 334 9.60 0.94 7.35
C LEU A 334 10.81 0.43 6.57
N TYR A 335 11.98 0.31 7.22
CA TYR A 335 13.17 -0.30 6.62
C TYR A 335 12.92 -1.75 6.25
N TRP A 336 12.32 -2.53 7.14
CA TRP A 336 11.98 -3.92 6.90
C TRP A 336 11.07 -4.09 5.69
N LEU A 337 10.00 -3.30 5.57
CA LEU A 337 9.11 -3.36 4.41
C LEU A 337 9.82 -2.98 3.11
N ALA A 338 10.57 -1.88 3.10
CA ALA A 338 11.30 -1.44 1.93
C ALA A 338 12.30 -2.50 1.45
N LEU A 339 13.10 -3.06 2.36
CA LEU A 339 14.07 -4.12 2.05
C LEU A 339 13.39 -5.43 1.66
N ARG A 340 12.24 -5.77 2.24
CA ARG A 340 11.49 -6.97 1.90
C ARG A 340 10.94 -6.90 0.47
N ILE A 341 10.29 -5.79 0.11
CA ILE A 341 9.79 -5.55 -1.26
C ILE A 341 10.97 -5.58 -2.23
N TYR A 342 12.06 -4.88 -1.90
CA TYR A 342 13.26 -4.84 -2.72
C TYR A 342 13.89 -6.23 -2.92
N SER A 343 13.96 -7.06 -1.87
CA SER A 343 14.43 -8.44 -1.95
C SER A 343 13.61 -9.31 -2.90
N ARG A 344 12.28 -9.11 -2.93
CA ARG A 344 11.41 -9.79 -3.90
C ARG A 344 11.73 -9.35 -5.33
N LEU A 345 11.86 -8.04 -5.55
CA LEU A 345 12.21 -7.49 -6.87
C LEU A 345 13.59 -7.94 -7.35
N VAL A 346 14.60 -8.02 -6.46
CA VAL A 346 15.92 -8.56 -6.78
C VAL A 346 15.83 -10.01 -7.26
N SER A 347 14.86 -10.77 -6.73
CA SER A 347 14.67 -12.18 -7.09
C SER A 347 14.13 -12.36 -8.50
N THR A 348 13.32 -11.42 -8.99
CA THR A 348 12.74 -11.48 -10.33
C THR A 348 13.57 -10.69 -11.34
N ARG A 349 14.33 -9.68 -10.90
CA ARG A 349 14.92 -8.64 -11.77
C ARG A 349 16.30 -8.16 -11.40
N TRP A 350 17.17 -9.07 -10.99
CA TRP A 350 18.55 -8.76 -10.60
C TRP A 350 19.37 -7.98 -11.64
N HIS A 351 19.01 -8.05 -12.92
CA HIS A 351 19.69 -7.37 -14.03
C HIS A 351 19.29 -5.89 -14.20
N THR A 352 18.16 -5.46 -13.63
CA THR A 352 17.69 -4.06 -13.70
C THR A 352 18.08 -3.23 -12.48
N ILE A 353 18.80 -3.83 -11.55
CA ILE A 353 19.10 -3.21 -10.27
C ILE A 353 20.07 -2.03 -10.43
N SER A 354 19.72 -0.89 -9.81
CA SER A 354 20.58 0.28 -9.74
C SER A 354 21.80 0.02 -8.83
N PRO A 355 23.02 0.34 -9.28
CA PRO A 355 24.20 0.30 -8.42
C PRO A 355 24.07 1.22 -7.19
N ARG A 356 23.31 2.31 -7.29
CA ARG A 356 23.13 3.28 -6.19
C ARG A 356 22.33 2.70 -5.04
N SER A 357 21.24 2.00 -5.31
CA SER A 357 20.44 1.35 -4.27
C SER A 357 21.16 0.16 -3.66
N LEU A 358 21.92 -0.61 -4.44
CA LEU A 358 22.80 -1.65 -3.88
C LEU A 358 23.86 -1.07 -2.94
N HIS A 359 24.47 0.06 -3.30
CA HIS A 359 25.39 0.77 -2.39
C HIS A 359 24.69 1.15 -1.09
N ALA A 360 23.49 1.71 -1.16
CA ALA A 360 22.69 2.05 0.02
C ALA A 360 22.36 0.82 0.88
N VAL A 361 22.03 -0.33 0.27
CA VAL A 361 21.80 -1.60 1.00
C VAL A 361 23.08 -2.10 1.68
N VAL A 362 24.24 -2.02 1.02
CA VAL A 362 25.54 -2.38 1.60
C VAL A 362 25.90 -1.46 2.76
N ASP A 363 25.73 -0.15 2.59
CA ASP A 363 25.99 0.82 3.64
C ASP A 363 25.05 0.62 4.84
N PHE A 364 23.77 0.32 4.60
CA PHE A 364 22.82 -0.08 5.64
C PHE A 364 23.29 -1.32 6.40
N MET A 365 23.64 -2.40 5.68
CA MET A 365 24.12 -3.65 6.28
C MET A 365 25.29 -3.39 7.23
N PHE A 366 26.26 -2.57 6.83
CA PHE A 366 27.41 -2.26 7.68
C PHE A 366 27.10 -1.28 8.81
N SER A 367 26.21 -0.31 8.59
CA SER A 367 25.83 0.69 9.61
C SER A 367 25.10 0.05 10.78
N TYR A 368 24.37 -1.03 10.53
CA TYR A 368 23.56 -1.74 11.54
C TYR A 368 24.07 -3.13 11.86
N TYR A 369 25.30 -3.47 11.46
CA TYR A 369 25.91 -4.80 11.60
C TYR A 369 25.81 -5.39 13.02
N ASN A 370 26.05 -4.56 14.04
CA ASN A 370 26.01 -4.97 15.45
C ASN A 370 24.71 -4.57 16.16
N SER A 371 23.72 -4.05 15.43
CA SER A 371 22.47 -3.61 16.03
C SER A 371 21.53 -4.79 16.25
N LYS A 372 21.15 -5.03 17.51
CA LYS A 372 20.11 -6.01 17.85
C LYS A 372 18.73 -5.58 17.37
N GLN A 373 18.51 -4.27 17.26
CA GLN A 373 17.24 -3.68 16.85
C GLN A 373 16.94 -4.00 15.38
N PHE A 374 17.95 -3.93 14.52
CA PHE A 374 17.82 -4.12 13.07
C PHE A 374 18.21 -5.53 12.59
N ALA A 375 18.07 -6.55 13.44
CA ALA A 375 18.56 -7.89 13.10
C ALA A 375 17.83 -8.52 11.90
N HIS A 376 16.54 -8.21 11.71
CA HIS A 376 15.75 -8.72 10.60
C HIS A 376 16.08 -8.03 9.28
N GLU A 377 16.23 -6.71 9.33
CA GLU A 377 16.59 -5.82 8.23
C GLU A 377 18.02 -6.09 7.76
N PHE A 378 18.94 -6.29 8.71
CA PHE A 378 20.31 -6.73 8.44
C PHE A 378 20.31 -8.05 7.66
N ARG A 379 19.50 -9.03 8.07
CA ARG A 379 19.36 -10.30 7.37
C ARG A 379 18.81 -10.11 5.96
N LEU A 380 17.77 -9.29 5.78
CA LEU A 380 17.22 -8.99 4.46
C LEU A 380 18.25 -8.32 3.55
N ALA A 381 19.04 -7.38 4.06
CA ALA A 381 20.12 -6.75 3.32
C ALA A 381 21.18 -7.79 2.88
N CYS A 382 21.55 -8.71 3.77
CA CYS A 382 22.45 -9.81 3.41
C CYS A 382 21.84 -10.72 2.33
N ASP A 383 20.56 -11.06 2.45
CA ASP A 383 19.85 -11.90 1.48
C ASP A 383 19.79 -11.23 0.08
N ILE A 384 19.56 -9.92 0.03
CA ILE A 384 19.60 -9.12 -1.22
C ILE A 384 20.98 -9.23 -1.87
N ILE A 385 22.04 -8.98 -1.10
CA ILE A 385 23.42 -9.00 -1.60
C ILE A 385 23.80 -10.41 -2.06
N ALA A 386 23.53 -11.42 -1.23
CA ALA A 386 23.81 -12.82 -1.55
C ALA A 386 23.07 -13.24 -2.83
N ARG A 387 21.79 -12.88 -2.97
CA ARG A 387 21.04 -13.19 -4.18
C ARG A 387 21.59 -12.48 -5.41
N GLY A 388 21.86 -11.18 -5.34
CA GLY A 388 22.46 -10.44 -6.45
C GLY A 388 23.79 -11.05 -6.92
N LEU A 389 24.64 -11.48 -5.97
CA LEU A 389 25.89 -12.18 -6.28
C LEU A 389 25.65 -13.56 -6.88
N ARG A 390 24.70 -14.34 -6.35
CA ARG A 390 24.37 -15.70 -6.82
C ARG A 390 23.82 -15.71 -8.24
N GLU A 391 22.97 -14.74 -8.57
CA GLU A 391 22.41 -14.59 -9.92
C GLU A 391 23.41 -13.95 -10.91
N GLY A 392 24.59 -13.53 -10.45
CA GLY A 392 25.63 -12.99 -11.32
C GLY A 392 25.42 -11.53 -11.73
N SER A 393 24.75 -10.73 -10.91
CA SER A 393 24.52 -9.30 -11.18
C SER A 393 25.84 -8.53 -11.17
N MET A 394 26.27 -8.04 -12.35
CA MET A 394 27.48 -7.22 -12.50
C MET A 394 27.47 -6.00 -11.58
N ALA A 395 26.34 -5.31 -11.49
CA ALA A 395 26.18 -4.17 -10.59
C ALA A 395 26.45 -4.53 -9.12
N MET A 396 26.00 -5.71 -8.66
CA MET A 396 26.27 -6.17 -7.30
C MET A 396 27.75 -6.52 -7.10
N TYR A 397 28.38 -7.16 -8.08
CA TYR A 397 29.82 -7.45 -8.03
C TYR A 397 30.66 -6.15 -7.95
N ASP A 398 30.35 -5.16 -8.79
CA ASP A 398 31.01 -3.87 -8.80
C ASP A 398 30.85 -3.14 -7.46
N VAL A 399 29.63 -3.07 -6.93
CA VAL A 399 29.34 -2.46 -5.63
C VAL A 399 30.04 -3.19 -4.50
N PHE A 400 30.02 -4.53 -4.52
CA PHE A 400 30.67 -5.36 -3.50
C PHE A 400 32.19 -5.13 -3.46
N HIS A 401 32.81 -4.99 -4.63
CA HIS A 401 34.23 -4.68 -4.76
C HIS A 401 34.54 -3.23 -4.37
N ALA A 402 33.77 -2.26 -4.86
CA ALA A 402 33.94 -0.83 -4.60
C ALA A 402 33.78 -0.49 -3.11
N ALA A 403 32.79 -1.10 -2.45
CA ALA A 403 32.56 -0.96 -1.01
C ALA A 403 33.54 -1.77 -0.13
N ARG A 404 34.49 -2.50 -0.76
CA ARG A 404 35.51 -3.32 -0.09
C ARG A 404 34.90 -4.29 0.94
N CYS A 405 33.78 -4.92 0.59
CA CYS A 405 32.99 -5.72 1.54
C CYS A 405 33.82 -6.79 2.26
N LEU A 406 34.71 -7.52 1.55
CA LEU A 406 35.57 -8.53 2.16
C LEU A 406 36.51 -7.97 3.23
N GLN A 407 37.04 -6.76 3.04
CA GLN A 407 37.92 -6.11 4.02
C GLN A 407 37.11 -5.74 5.26
N ARG A 408 35.96 -5.08 5.06
CA ARG A 408 35.07 -4.67 6.14
C ARG A 408 34.53 -5.85 6.95
N PHE A 409 34.27 -7.01 6.33
CA PHE A 409 33.92 -8.23 7.06
C PHE A 409 35.02 -8.68 8.02
N GLY A 410 36.29 -8.54 7.64
CA GLY A 410 37.43 -8.82 8.53
C GLY A 410 37.50 -7.88 9.74
N GLU A 411 36.98 -6.66 9.62
CA GLU A 411 37.00 -5.63 10.66
C GLU A 411 35.79 -5.72 11.61
N CYS A 412 34.60 -6.04 11.09
CA CYS A 412 33.35 -6.03 11.85
C CYS A 412 33.10 -7.31 12.67
N GLY A 413 33.88 -8.37 12.44
CA GLY A 413 33.64 -9.71 12.98
C GLY A 413 32.73 -10.54 12.07
N PHE A 414 32.59 -11.84 12.34
CA PHE A 414 31.92 -12.77 11.42
C PHE A 414 30.57 -13.27 11.98
N CYS A 415 29.55 -13.33 11.12
CA CYS A 415 28.22 -13.78 11.50
C CYS A 415 27.58 -14.65 10.41
N LEU A 416 26.49 -15.34 10.78
CA LEU A 416 25.84 -16.33 9.93
C LEU A 416 25.38 -15.80 8.55
N PRO A 417 24.67 -14.66 8.44
CA PRO A 417 24.24 -14.14 7.14
C PRO A 417 25.39 -13.81 6.18
N LEU A 418 26.60 -13.53 6.68
CA LEU A 418 27.76 -13.30 5.81
C LEU A 418 28.21 -14.57 5.08
N VAL A 419 27.94 -15.75 5.64
CA VAL A 419 28.25 -17.03 4.98
C VAL A 419 27.55 -17.10 3.63
N ASP A 420 26.25 -16.78 3.61
CA ASP A 420 25.44 -16.84 2.39
C ASP A 420 25.95 -15.87 1.31
N ILE A 421 26.43 -14.69 1.73
CA ILE A 421 27.07 -13.72 0.83
C ILE A 421 28.35 -14.28 0.23
N ILE A 422 29.25 -14.84 1.05
CA ILE A 422 30.54 -15.37 0.58
C ILE A 422 30.32 -16.59 -0.30
N GLU A 423 29.44 -17.52 0.07
CA GLU A 423 29.12 -18.68 -0.76
C GLU A 423 28.55 -18.25 -2.11
N SER A 424 27.66 -17.25 -2.12
CA SER A 424 27.10 -16.70 -3.35
C SER A 424 28.17 -16.00 -4.20
N TYR A 425 29.07 -15.22 -3.59
CA TYR A 425 30.21 -14.60 -4.26
C TYR A 425 31.11 -15.64 -4.95
N LEU A 426 31.39 -16.75 -4.26
CA LEU A 426 32.24 -17.83 -4.76
C LEU A 426 31.56 -18.68 -5.83
N SER A 427 30.25 -18.86 -5.78
CA SER A 427 29.51 -19.75 -6.69
C SER A 427 29.75 -19.41 -8.16
N ASN A 428 29.73 -18.12 -8.51
CA ASN A 428 29.98 -17.67 -9.89
C ASN A 428 31.48 -17.55 -10.21
N ILE A 429 32.33 -17.15 -9.25
CA ILE A 429 33.79 -17.04 -9.48
C ILE A 429 34.43 -18.43 -9.68
N ALA A 430 33.96 -19.44 -8.98
CA ALA A 430 34.46 -20.82 -9.08
C ALA A 430 33.86 -21.60 -10.27
N GLY A 431 33.05 -20.95 -11.12
CA GLY A 431 32.41 -21.59 -12.28
C GLY A 431 31.37 -22.65 -11.92
N ARG A 432 30.76 -22.56 -10.72
CA ARG A 432 29.71 -23.49 -10.27
C ARG A 432 28.29 -22.99 -10.58
N GLY A 433 28.13 -21.74 -11.00
CA GLY A 433 26.85 -21.16 -11.43
C GLY A 433 26.45 -21.58 -12.85
N SER A 434 25.13 -21.60 -13.12
CA SER A 434 24.53 -22.05 -14.38
C SER A 434 24.54 -21.02 -15.52
N GLY A 435 25.38 -19.98 -15.49
CA GLY A 435 25.41 -18.98 -16.58
C GLY A 435 26.66 -18.09 -16.60
N PRO A 436 27.21 -17.75 -17.78
CA PRO A 436 28.33 -16.83 -17.92
C PRO A 436 27.80 -15.39 -18.06
N HIS A 437 27.74 -14.63 -16.96
CA HIS A 437 27.40 -13.20 -17.01
C HIS A 437 28.55 -12.27 -16.60
N LEU A 438 29.59 -12.78 -15.94
CA LEU A 438 30.85 -12.06 -15.74
C LEU A 438 31.77 -12.29 -16.93
N ASP A 439 32.29 -11.22 -17.52
CA ASP A 439 33.37 -11.36 -18.49
C ASP A 439 34.65 -11.89 -17.81
N ALA A 440 35.54 -12.49 -18.60
CA ALA A 440 36.74 -13.12 -18.06
C ALA A 440 37.68 -12.14 -17.34
N VAL A 441 37.65 -10.86 -17.71
CA VAL A 441 38.50 -9.81 -17.13
C VAL A 441 37.99 -9.43 -15.74
N ALA A 442 36.69 -9.15 -15.61
CA ALA A 442 36.03 -8.87 -14.35
C ALA A 442 36.17 -10.06 -13.40
N MET A 443 35.95 -11.29 -13.88
CA MET A 443 36.16 -12.50 -13.07
C MET A 443 37.59 -12.57 -12.54
N GLN A 444 38.59 -12.32 -13.39
CA GLN A 444 40.00 -12.33 -12.98
C GLN A 444 40.30 -11.24 -11.94
N GLN A 445 39.74 -10.04 -12.08
CA GLN A 445 39.86 -8.96 -11.09
C GLN A 445 39.29 -9.37 -9.72
N HIS A 446 38.12 -10.01 -9.70
CA HIS A 446 37.51 -10.52 -8.46
C HIS A 446 38.33 -11.65 -7.82
N ILE A 447 38.93 -12.53 -8.63
CA ILE A 447 39.87 -13.56 -8.16
C ILE A 447 41.10 -12.92 -7.52
N ASP A 448 41.69 -11.93 -8.17
CA ASP A 448 42.88 -11.23 -7.66
C ASP A 448 42.57 -10.44 -6.39
N HIS A 449 41.40 -9.79 -6.33
CA HIS A 449 40.93 -9.13 -5.12
C HIS A 449 40.74 -10.12 -3.96
N LEU A 450 40.05 -11.24 -4.20
CA LEU A 450 39.81 -12.29 -3.21
C LEU A 450 41.12 -12.89 -2.67
N HIS A 451 42.13 -13.06 -3.53
CA HIS A 451 43.43 -13.62 -3.15
C HIS A 451 44.41 -12.60 -2.56
N LYS A 452 43.96 -11.41 -2.15
CA LYS A 452 44.74 -10.59 -1.22
C LYS A 452 44.72 -11.24 0.16
N PRO A 453 45.86 -11.36 0.88
CA PRO A 453 45.93 -12.12 2.14
C PRO A 453 44.82 -11.81 3.15
N HIS A 454 44.51 -10.53 3.34
CA HIS A 454 43.48 -10.09 4.29
C HIS A 454 42.05 -10.47 3.84
N ASN A 455 41.77 -10.35 2.54
CA ASN A 455 40.46 -10.70 1.98
C ASN A 455 40.22 -12.20 2.01
N LEU A 456 41.27 -12.98 1.72
CA LEU A 456 41.23 -14.43 1.77
C LEU A 456 40.98 -14.92 3.20
N PHE A 457 41.67 -14.32 4.17
CA PHE A 457 41.44 -14.59 5.60
C PHE A 457 40.01 -14.27 6.03
N ALA A 458 39.47 -13.11 5.64
CA ALA A 458 38.09 -12.74 5.94
C ALA A 458 37.09 -13.71 5.31
N ALA A 459 37.28 -14.11 4.05
CA ALA A 459 36.42 -15.08 3.38
C ALA A 459 36.46 -16.45 4.07
N CYS A 460 37.65 -16.98 4.38
CA CYS A 460 37.80 -18.24 5.12
C CYS A 460 37.15 -18.17 6.50
N SER A 461 37.33 -17.07 7.22
CA SER A 461 36.82 -16.91 8.58
C SER A 461 35.30 -16.76 8.61
N SER A 462 34.73 -16.04 7.65
CA SER A 462 33.27 -15.98 7.42
C SER A 462 32.70 -17.37 7.18
N LEU A 463 33.26 -18.14 6.24
CA LEU A 463 32.80 -19.50 5.92
C LEU A 463 32.90 -20.46 7.11
N ALA A 464 33.84 -20.23 8.03
CA ALA A 464 34.03 -21.06 9.21
C ALA A 464 33.02 -20.79 10.33
N VAL A 465 32.20 -19.72 10.22
CA VAL A 465 31.20 -19.40 11.24
C VAL A 465 30.15 -20.52 11.30
N ASN A 466 30.13 -21.17 12.46
CA ASN A 466 29.07 -22.10 12.83
C ASN A 466 27.94 -21.37 13.55
N GLY A 467 26.71 -21.67 13.13
CA GLY A 467 25.52 -21.15 13.79
C GLY A 467 25.23 -21.84 15.11
N PRO A 468 24.51 -21.18 16.05
CA PRO A 468 24.11 -21.77 17.32
C PRO A 468 23.05 -22.88 17.20
N THR A 469 22.59 -23.21 15.98
CA THR A 469 21.53 -24.20 15.75
C THR A 469 22.09 -25.63 15.75
N TRP A 470 21.98 -26.26 16.93
CA TRP A 470 22.23 -27.68 17.24
C TRP A 470 21.54 -28.70 16.32
N LEU A 471 20.53 -28.29 15.54
CA LEU A 471 19.77 -29.16 14.63
C LEU A 471 20.44 -29.42 13.26
N TRP A 472 21.54 -28.73 12.91
CA TRP A 472 22.15 -28.82 11.57
C TRP A 472 23.68 -28.97 11.56
N VAL A 473 24.28 -29.33 12.70
CA VAL A 473 25.75 -29.29 12.89
C VAL A 473 26.49 -30.21 11.89
N GLU A 474 26.00 -31.42 11.62
CA GLU A 474 26.67 -32.36 10.71
C GLU A 474 26.57 -31.92 9.24
N CYS A 475 25.38 -31.51 8.79
CA CYS A 475 25.16 -31.01 7.43
C CYS A 475 25.98 -29.75 7.16
N ARG A 476 26.06 -28.86 8.15
CA ARG A 476 26.82 -27.60 8.03
C ARG A 476 28.32 -27.83 7.97
N LYS A 477 28.88 -28.78 8.74
CA LYS A 477 30.31 -29.14 8.63
C LYS A 477 30.69 -29.59 7.22
N MET A 478 29.84 -30.37 6.55
CA MET A 478 30.06 -30.75 5.16
C MET A 478 30.01 -29.54 4.22
N CYS A 479 29.03 -28.66 4.38
CA CYS A 479 28.92 -27.42 3.60
C CYS A 479 30.16 -26.51 3.76
N ILE A 480 30.66 -26.33 5.00
CA ILE A 480 31.87 -25.53 5.27
C ILE A 480 33.07 -26.10 4.50
N LYS A 481 33.26 -27.42 4.56
CA LYS A 481 34.35 -28.09 3.84
C LYS A 481 34.22 -27.85 2.34
N ASP A 482 33.02 -27.98 1.77
CA ASP A 482 32.78 -27.78 0.35
C ASP A 482 32.97 -26.33 -0.10
N SER A 483 32.58 -25.36 0.73
CA SER A 483 32.76 -23.93 0.47
C SER A 483 34.24 -23.53 0.52
N ILE A 484 34.98 -24.00 1.54
CA ILE A 484 36.45 -23.82 1.62
C ILE A 484 37.15 -24.50 0.45
N LEU A 485 36.77 -25.73 0.10
CA LEU A 485 37.30 -26.43 -1.07
C LEU A 485 37.07 -25.66 -2.36
N SER A 486 35.89 -25.05 -2.51
CA SER A 486 35.55 -24.23 -3.67
C SER A 486 36.47 -23.02 -3.75
N LEU A 487 36.76 -22.37 -2.62
CA LEU A 487 37.71 -21.26 -2.53
C LEU A 487 39.14 -21.69 -2.92
N VAL A 488 39.62 -22.84 -2.40
CA VAL A 488 40.95 -23.39 -2.74
C VAL A 488 41.08 -23.70 -4.23
N ARG A 489 40.03 -24.22 -4.86
CA ARG A 489 40.03 -24.58 -6.28
C ARG A 489 40.17 -23.38 -7.22
N ILE A 490 39.82 -22.16 -6.79
CA ILE A 490 39.95 -20.96 -7.61
C ILE A 490 41.43 -20.66 -7.92
N ARG A 491 42.33 -20.76 -6.93
CA ARG A 491 43.78 -20.59 -7.13
C ARG A 491 44.58 -21.41 -6.09
N PRO A 492 44.78 -22.71 -6.32
CA PRO A 492 45.35 -23.63 -5.33
C PRO A 492 46.81 -23.32 -4.97
N HIS A 493 47.56 -22.71 -5.88
CA HIS A 493 48.98 -22.40 -5.70
C HIS A 493 49.27 -20.94 -5.33
N SER A 494 48.26 -20.18 -4.87
CA SER A 494 48.46 -18.79 -4.45
C SER A 494 49.33 -18.70 -3.20
N SER A 495 50.34 -17.83 -3.18
CA SER A 495 51.15 -17.54 -1.98
C SER A 495 50.31 -16.94 -0.84
N ALA A 496 49.19 -16.30 -1.17
CA ALA A 496 48.27 -15.73 -0.19
C ALA A 496 47.70 -16.75 0.80
N TRP A 497 47.66 -18.05 0.43
CA TRP A 497 47.25 -19.12 1.35
C TRP A 497 48.23 -19.29 2.52
N HIS A 498 49.51 -19.06 2.30
CA HIS A 498 50.51 -19.08 3.35
C HIS A 498 50.27 -17.95 4.35
N ASP A 499 50.08 -16.73 3.86
CA ASP A 499 49.86 -15.55 4.70
C ASP A 499 48.51 -15.61 5.44
N CYS A 500 47.47 -16.14 4.80
CA CYS A 500 46.18 -16.43 5.42
C CYS A 500 46.33 -17.41 6.60
N ARG A 501 47.15 -18.46 6.47
CA ARG A 501 47.43 -19.42 7.56
C ARG A 501 48.21 -18.77 8.70
N GLN A 502 49.18 -17.90 8.39
CA GLN A 502 49.94 -17.18 9.42
C GLN A 502 49.10 -16.15 10.19
N SER A 503 48.15 -15.50 9.52
CA SER A 503 47.24 -14.55 10.19
C SER A 503 46.41 -15.22 11.29
N ARG A 504 46.11 -16.52 11.15
CA ARG A 504 45.39 -17.33 12.16
C ARG A 504 46.15 -17.44 13.49
N THR A 505 47.46 -17.70 13.45
CA THR A 505 48.26 -17.94 14.67
C THR A 505 48.41 -16.69 15.54
N SER A 506 48.18 -15.49 14.98
CA SER A 506 48.18 -14.23 15.72
C SER A 506 46.86 -13.95 16.47
N VAL A 507 45.72 -14.47 15.99
CA VAL A 507 44.38 -14.22 16.56
C VAL A 507 44.04 -15.22 17.68
N ASP A 508 44.61 -16.42 17.65
CA ASP A 508 44.43 -17.48 18.68
C ASP A 508 44.95 -17.08 20.09
N GLY A 509 45.59 -15.91 20.25
CA GLY A 509 45.89 -15.31 21.56
C GLY A 509 44.66 -14.83 22.34
N ARG A 510 43.47 -14.78 21.73
CA ARG A 510 42.19 -14.41 22.38
C ARG A 510 41.17 -15.57 22.35
N GLY A 511 41.56 -16.74 22.85
CA GLY A 511 40.70 -17.59 23.69
C GLY A 511 39.46 -18.31 23.13
N HIS A 512 39.09 -18.22 21.84
CA HIS A 512 38.03 -19.07 21.27
C HIS A 512 38.43 -19.60 19.89
N GLY A 513 38.73 -20.89 19.81
CA GLY A 513 39.15 -21.56 18.57
C GLY A 513 38.03 -21.56 17.53
N PHE A 514 38.23 -20.81 16.44
CA PHE A 514 37.26 -20.64 15.36
C PHE A 514 37.23 -21.80 14.34
N PHE A 515 38.21 -22.71 14.36
CA PHE A 515 38.30 -23.83 13.42
C PHE A 515 38.52 -25.17 14.14
N PRO A 516 37.76 -26.23 13.83
CA PRO A 516 38.14 -27.59 14.19
C PRO A 516 39.50 -27.93 13.54
N PRO A 517 40.47 -28.50 14.27
CA PRO A 517 41.80 -28.83 13.76
C PRO A 517 41.80 -29.69 12.47
N ALA A 518 40.70 -30.41 12.21
CA ALA A 518 40.58 -31.38 11.12
C ALA A 518 39.97 -30.83 9.81
N SER A 519 39.56 -29.56 9.73
CA SER A 519 38.82 -29.03 8.57
C SER A 519 39.67 -28.35 7.48
N LEU A 520 40.98 -28.20 7.72
CA LEU A 520 41.91 -27.49 6.82
C LEU A 520 43.28 -28.18 6.68
N CYS A 521 43.31 -29.52 6.70
CA CYS A 521 44.46 -30.24 6.13
C CYS A 521 44.35 -30.18 4.59
N PHE A 522 44.78 -29.05 4.01
CA PHE A 522 45.03 -28.86 2.58
C PHE A 522 46.50 -28.55 2.35
#